data_AF-A0A356KZC8-F1
#
_entry.id   AF-A0A356KZC8-F1
#
_cell.length_a   1.000
_cell.length_b   1.000
_cell.length_c   1.000
_cell.angle_alpha   90.00
_cell.angle_beta   90.00
_cell.angle_gamma   90.00
#
_symmetry.space_group_name_H-M   'P 1'
#
loop_
_entity.id
_entity.type
_entity.pdbx_description
1 polymer ?
#
loop_
_entity_poly.entity_id
_entity_poly.type
_entity_poly.pdbx_seq_one_letter_code
_entity_poly.pdbx_strand_id
1 'polypeptide(L)' 'MKRFGDPEKDIAPVIAFLAGPDSCYFSGQSVIVDGANSIMP' A
#
# COMPACT_ATOMS: atom_id res chain seq x y z
N MET A 1 -17.24 12.67 1.24
CA MET A 1 -15.89 13.26 1.00
C MET A 1 -14.92 12.10 0.89
N LYS A 2 -14.08 12.04 -0.15
CA LYS A 2 -13.02 11.04 -0.23
C LYS A 2 -11.98 11.34 0.86
N ARG A 3 -11.60 10.34 1.65
CA ARG A 3 -10.60 10.47 2.73
C ARG A 3 -9.21 10.59 2.10
N PHE A 4 -8.39 11.52 2.59
CA PHE A 4 -6.97 11.55 2.25
C PHE A 4 -6.21 10.43 2.97
N GLY A 5 -5.25 9.81 2.30
CA GLY A 5 -4.39 8.79 2.90
C GLY A 5 -3.54 9.38 4.03
N ASP A 6 -3.41 8.63 5.12
CA ASP A 6 -2.53 8.90 6.24
C ASP A 6 -1.23 8.09 6.04
N PRO A 7 -0.06 8.74 5.98
CA PRO A 7 1.19 8.06 5.68
C PRO A 7 1.58 7.02 6.74
N GLU A 8 1.24 7.25 8.01
CA GLU A 8 1.61 6.35 9.10
C GLU A 8 0.62 5.21 9.27
N LYS A 9 -0.66 5.47 9.06
CA LYS A 9 -1.72 4.47 9.31
C LYS A 9 -2.05 3.65 8.08
N ASP A 10 -1.87 4.20 6.88
CA ASP A 10 -2.27 3.52 5.64
C ASP A 10 -1.08 3.04 4.82
N ILE A 11 0.01 3.82 4.74
CA ILE A 11 1.17 3.50 3.89
C ILE A 11 2.23 2.72 4.66
N ALA A 12 2.64 3.20 5.83
CA ALA A 12 3.72 2.59 6.61
C ALA A 12 3.52 1.10 6.94
N PRO A 13 2.31 0.60 7.25
CA PRO A 13 2.11 -0.83 7.50
C PRO A 13 2.36 -1.70 6.26
N VAL A 14 2.03 -1.18 5.06
CA VAL A 14 2.33 -1.88 3.80
C VAL A 14 3.83 -1.93 3.56
N ILE A 15 4.56 -0.85 3.85
CA ILE A 15 6.03 -0.83 3.77
C ILE A 15 6.64 -1.82 4.76
N ALA A 16 6.15 -1.85 6.00
CA ALA A 16 6.63 -2.80 7.02
C ALA A 16 6.43 -4.26 6.57
N PHE A 17 5.28 -4.58 5.97
CA PHE A 17 5.03 -5.90 5.36
C PHE A 17 6.01 -6.20 4.21
N LEU A 18 6.19 -5.26 3.26
CA LEU A 18 7.07 -5.43 2.10
C LEU A 18 8.57 -5.48 2.47
N ALA A 19 8.95 -4.92 3.62
CA ALA A 19 10.30 -5.04 4.15
C ALA A 19 10.52 -6.32 4.98
N GLY A 20 9.42 -7.00 5.36
CA GLY A 20 9.44 -8.19 6.19
C GLY A 20 9.56 -9.51 5.41
N PRO A 21 9.87 -10.62 6.10
CA PRO A 21 10.03 -11.94 5.47
C PRO A 21 8.75 -12.46 4.83
N ASP A 22 7.58 -11.98 5.26
CA ASP A 22 6.27 -12.42 4.77
C ASP A 22 6.01 -12.00 3.30
N SER A 23 6.83 -11.09 2.77
CA SER A 23 6.77 -10.64 1.38
C SER A 23 7.88 -11.21 0.50
N CYS A 24 8.60 -12.26 0.95
CA CYS A 24 9.82 -12.75 0.29
C CYS A 24 9.67 -13.25 -1.16
N TYR A 25 8.43 -13.44 -1.66
CA TYR A 25 8.16 -13.80 -3.05
C TYR A 25 7.61 -12.62 -3.88
N PHE A 26 7.46 -11.44 -3.28
CA PHE A 26 6.94 -10.24 -3.93
C PHE A 26 8.08 -9.34 -4.40
N SER A 27 8.39 -9.38 -5.71
CA SER A 27 9.48 -8.60 -6.30
C SER A 27 9.17 -8.14 -7.73
N GLY A 28 9.74 -7.00 -8.12
CA GLY A 28 9.59 -6.42 -9.46
C GLY A 28 8.19 -5.90 -9.80
N GLN A 29 7.29 -5.81 -8.81
CA GLN A 29 5.92 -5.34 -8.98
C GLN A 29 5.71 -3.95 -8.36
N SER A 30 4.68 -3.24 -8.84
CA SER A 30 4.18 -2.03 -8.20
C SER A 30 2.92 -2.33 -7.39
N VAL A 31 2.85 -1.83 -6.15
CA VAL A 31 1.65 -1.89 -5.30
C VAL A 31 1.10 -0.48 -5.16
N ILE A 32 -0.17 -0.29 -5.51
CA ILE A 32 -0.88 0.98 -5.36
C ILE A 32 -1.66 0.95 -4.04
N VAL A 33 -1.37 1.89 -3.15
CA VAL A 33 -2.04 2.05 -1.84
C VAL A 33 -2.71 3.42 -1.80
N ASP A 34 -3.93 3.51 -2.35
CA ASP A 34 -4.58 4.80 -2.58
C ASP A 34 -6.08 4.83 -2.20
N GLY A 35 -6.57 3.81 -1.50
CA GLY A 35 -7.98 3.69 -1.16
C GLY A 35 -8.89 3.43 -2.37
N ALA A 36 -8.40 2.66 -3.34
CA ALA A 36 -9.08 2.32 -4.59
C ALA A 36 -9.31 3.51 -5.54
N ASN A 37 -8.59 4.63 -5.35
CA ASN A 37 -8.76 5.79 -6.21
C ASN A 37 -8.38 5.53 -7.67
N SER A 38 -7.38 4.70 -7.92
CA SER A 38 -6.90 4.34 -9.26
C SER A 38 -7.84 3.41 -10.03
N ILE A 39 -8.81 2.80 -9.34
CA ILE A 39 -9.77 1.85 -9.94
C ILE A 39 -11.22 2.26 -9.76
N MET A 40 -11.48 3.37 -9.04
CA MET A 40 -12.83 3.89 -8.93
C MET A 40 -13.33 4.40 -10.29
N PRO A 41 -14.62 4.20 -10.61
CA PRO A 41 -15.24 4.75 -11.83
C PRO A 41 -15.14 6.27 -11.93
#